data_AF-A0AAU2AZV7-F1
#
_entry.id   AF-A0AAU2AZV7-F1
#
_cell.length_a   1.000
_cell.length_b   1.000
_cell.length_c   1.000
_cell.angle_alpha   90.00
_cell.angle_beta   90.00
_cell.angle_gamma   90.00
#
_symmetry.space_group_name_H-M   'P 1'
#
loop_
_entity.id
_entity.type
_entity.pdbx_description
1 polymer ?
#
loop_
_entity_poly.entity_id
_entity_poly.type
_entity_poly.pdbx_seq_one_letter_code
_entity_poly.pdbx_strand_id
1 'polypeptide(L)'
;MHHVLSAATTAGYTMPQVWRVLTKAGYFIGLSGAIGATVTYATTVRPALRAPQTAGQDAEVLRRRSATYLAWAGLVLLAAGYFQLAARLARAGKGMPFGDALAPDRIWDYLHAPAAKGAWVAQGTVHLVQNAVLAVTAAALIALFVPAVRRHTDTIALTALPLSLAVTLIAAVPATKPADLDKWLDLAFDQTHIVSGVVWLGGLALLVALAGTRGRLGDGAGLLWADMWRRFSLVAMVCVGAVTISGLWLSWKHVGAISQLWTTGYGIALLVKILLVAGLVAAGAFNQFWLMPRITRARLADDSSSLLHLTLRHFPKVVWGEVALGVAVLVVMPFIAGSARTEAGSAKAVSSGSVFAAGAALVLALAVSLYATAKASDALSRRLAVAAA
;
A
#
# COMPACT_ATOMS: atom_id res chain seq x y z
N MET A 1 -3.33 -3.83 38.16
CA MET A 1 -3.11 -3.19 36.84
C MET A 1 -1.83 -3.74 36.18
N HIS A 2 -1.68 -5.06 36.04
CA HIS A 2 -0.43 -5.72 35.59
C HIS A 2 -0.69 -6.99 34.76
N HIS A 3 -1.32 -6.89 33.59
CA HIS A 3 -1.41 -8.04 32.65
C HIS A 3 -1.26 -7.67 31.16
N VAL A 4 -0.72 -6.48 30.81
CA VAL A 4 -0.65 -6.03 29.40
C VAL A 4 0.75 -6.19 28.76
N LEU A 5 1.69 -6.89 29.40
CA LEU A 5 3.03 -7.10 28.84
C LEU A 5 3.44 -8.57 28.92
N SER A 6 3.02 -9.39 27.95
CA SER A 6 3.58 -10.75 27.79
C SER A 6 3.85 -11.16 26.34
N ALA A 7 3.97 -10.20 25.41
CA ALA A 7 4.61 -10.48 24.13
C ALA A 7 6.12 -10.78 24.31
N ALA A 8 6.72 -10.31 25.40
CA ALA A 8 8.14 -10.50 25.71
C ALA A 8 8.48 -11.89 26.27
N THR A 9 7.49 -12.70 26.65
CA THR A 9 7.68 -14.01 27.31
C THR A 9 7.34 -15.21 26.43
N THR A 10 6.98 -15.01 25.15
CA THR A 10 6.80 -16.12 24.21
C THR A 10 8.18 -16.57 23.72
N ALA A 11 8.55 -17.82 23.99
CA ALA A 11 9.79 -18.43 23.52
C ALA A 11 9.97 -18.16 22.01
N GLY A 12 11.09 -17.52 21.64
CA GLY A 12 11.45 -17.30 20.23
C GLY A 12 10.98 -15.98 19.60
N TYR A 13 10.20 -15.13 20.27
CA TYR A 13 9.87 -13.79 19.76
C TYR A 13 10.93 -12.76 20.17
N THR A 14 11.47 -12.02 19.21
CA THR A 14 12.41 -10.91 19.45
C THR A 14 11.83 -9.63 18.90
N MET A 15 11.63 -8.63 19.76
CA MET A 15 11.16 -7.31 19.34
C MET A 15 12.11 -6.71 18.29
N PRO A 16 11.59 -6.16 17.17
CA PRO A 16 12.43 -5.53 16.19
C PRO A 16 13.09 -4.28 16.77
N GLN A 17 14.38 -4.10 16.47
CA GLN A 17 15.09 -2.88 16.83
C GLN A 17 14.44 -1.65 16.16
N VAL A 18 14.48 -0.49 16.82
CA VAL A 18 13.77 0.73 16.37
C VAL A 18 14.16 1.12 14.94
N TRP A 19 15.45 1.08 14.59
CA TRP A 19 15.87 1.39 13.22
C TRP A 19 15.23 0.45 12.20
N ARG A 20 15.03 -0.83 12.53
CA ARG A 20 14.39 -1.81 11.63
C ARG A 20 12.93 -1.45 11.40
N VAL A 21 12.25 -0.93 12.42
CA VAL A 21 10.87 -0.43 12.30
C VAL A 21 10.84 0.77 11.36
N LEU A 22 11.70 1.76 11.62
CA LEU A 22 11.78 2.99 10.85
C LEU A 22 12.15 2.76 9.37
N THR A 23 13.20 1.97 9.09
CA THR A 23 13.65 1.75 7.71
C THR A 23 12.65 0.94 6.91
N LYS A 24 12.02 -0.08 7.50
CA LYS A 24 10.99 -0.86 6.79
C LYS A 24 9.72 -0.06 6.56
N ALA A 25 9.20 0.62 7.59
CA ALA A 25 8.00 1.44 7.44
C ALA A 25 8.25 2.56 6.43
N GLY A 26 9.39 3.26 6.54
CA GLY A 26 9.81 4.29 5.59
C GLY A 26 9.92 3.77 4.16
N TYR A 27 10.49 2.58 3.96
CA TYR A 27 10.60 1.96 2.65
C TYR A 27 9.23 1.68 2.02
N PHE A 28 8.29 1.11 2.77
CA PHE A 28 6.94 0.90 2.26
C PHE A 28 6.15 2.20 2.08
N ILE A 29 6.38 3.23 2.89
CA ILE A 29 5.83 4.58 2.67
C ILE A 29 6.35 5.15 1.33
N GLY A 30 7.65 5.00 1.06
CA GLY A 30 8.27 5.40 -0.21
C GLY A 30 7.69 4.65 -1.41
N LEU A 31 7.52 3.32 -1.29
CA LEU A 31 6.86 2.52 -2.32
C LEU A 31 5.38 2.88 -2.50
N SER A 32 4.63 3.16 -1.42
CA SER A 32 3.26 3.66 -1.52
C SER A 32 3.22 5.00 -2.26
N GLY A 33 4.11 5.93 -1.91
CA GLY A 33 4.25 7.20 -2.60
C GLY A 33 4.56 7.05 -4.09
N ALA A 34 5.44 6.13 -4.47
CA ALA A 34 5.86 5.96 -5.86
C ALA A 34 4.87 5.10 -6.67
N ILE A 35 4.64 3.86 -6.25
CA ILE A 35 3.77 2.91 -6.95
C ILE A 35 2.31 3.35 -6.84
N GLY A 36 1.82 3.57 -5.62
CA GLY A 36 0.40 3.85 -5.42
C GLY A 36 -0.03 5.19 -5.99
N ALA A 37 0.82 6.22 -5.92
CA ALA A 37 0.50 7.50 -6.54
C ALA A 37 0.61 7.49 -8.06
N THR A 38 1.58 6.79 -8.67
CA THR A 38 1.66 6.70 -10.14
C THR A 38 0.52 5.85 -10.72
N VAL A 39 0.17 4.73 -10.08
CA VAL A 39 -1.02 3.93 -10.44
C VAL A 39 -2.27 4.79 -10.32
N THR A 40 -2.50 5.44 -9.18
CA THR A 40 -3.70 6.27 -8.97
C THR A 40 -3.73 7.46 -9.92
N TYR A 41 -2.59 8.07 -10.21
CA TYR A 41 -2.52 9.11 -11.23
C TYR A 41 -2.96 8.58 -12.60
N ALA A 42 -2.44 7.42 -13.01
CA ALA A 42 -2.75 6.82 -14.31
C ALA A 42 -4.20 6.36 -14.45
N THR A 43 -4.77 5.71 -13.43
CA THR A 43 -6.10 5.09 -13.48
C THR A 43 -7.23 6.02 -13.07
N THR A 44 -6.93 7.00 -12.21
CA THR A 44 -7.94 7.83 -11.54
C THR A 44 -7.82 9.29 -11.93
N VAL A 45 -6.68 9.92 -11.64
CA VAL A 45 -6.52 11.37 -11.79
C VAL A 45 -6.50 11.77 -13.26
N ARG A 46 -5.56 11.23 -14.05
CA ARG A 46 -5.37 11.59 -15.46
C ARG A 46 -6.65 11.42 -16.29
N PRO A 47 -7.41 10.31 -16.21
CA PRO A 47 -8.67 10.19 -16.92
C PRO A 47 -9.72 11.22 -16.50
N ALA A 48 -9.81 11.57 -15.22
CA ALA A 48 -10.73 12.59 -14.73
C ALA A 48 -10.34 14.00 -15.22
N LEU A 49 -9.03 14.30 -15.28
CA LEU A 49 -8.52 15.57 -15.83
C LEU A 49 -8.72 15.70 -17.35
N ARG A 50 -8.89 14.59 -18.07
CA ARG A 50 -9.12 14.56 -19.53
C ARG A 50 -10.59 14.49 -19.91
N ALA A 51 -11.51 14.44 -18.94
CA ALA A 51 -12.93 14.42 -19.24
C ALA A 51 -13.36 15.77 -19.85
N PRO A 52 -14.21 15.79 -20.90
CA PRO A 52 -14.60 17.03 -21.60
C PRO A 52 -15.23 18.08 -20.69
N GLN A 53 -15.91 17.63 -19.63
CA GLN A 53 -16.59 18.46 -18.64
C GLN A 53 -15.68 19.04 -17.55
N THR A 54 -14.39 18.69 -17.54
CA THR A 54 -13.44 19.21 -16.56
C THR A 54 -12.90 20.57 -17.01
N ALA A 55 -13.14 21.61 -16.22
CA ALA A 55 -12.63 22.95 -16.49
C ALA A 55 -11.08 22.96 -16.52
N GLY A 56 -10.49 23.68 -17.49
CA GLY A 56 -9.03 23.72 -17.66
C GLY A 56 -8.28 24.25 -16.44
N GLN A 57 -8.87 25.21 -15.71
CA GLN A 57 -8.31 25.76 -14.48
C GLN A 57 -8.25 24.72 -13.35
N ASP A 58 -9.34 23.98 -13.13
CA ASP A 58 -9.40 22.88 -12.15
C ASP A 58 -8.39 21.78 -12.49
N ALA A 59 -8.30 21.45 -13.79
CA ALA A 59 -7.36 20.45 -14.28
C ALA A 59 -5.91 20.83 -13.95
N GLU A 60 -5.55 22.11 -14.10
CA GLU A 60 -4.21 22.59 -13.82
C GLU A 60 -3.89 22.63 -12.33
N VAL A 61 -4.85 23.02 -11.48
CA VAL A 61 -4.69 22.97 -10.01
C VAL A 61 -4.37 21.54 -9.55
N LEU A 62 -5.15 20.56 -10.01
CA LEU A 62 -4.96 19.16 -9.65
C LEU A 62 -3.67 18.59 -10.24
N ARG A 63 -3.35 18.89 -11.50
CA ARG A 63 -2.09 18.45 -12.14
C ARG A 63 -0.88 18.98 -11.37
N ARG A 64 -0.88 20.26 -11.00
CA ARG A 64 0.19 20.88 -10.21
C ARG A 64 0.32 20.24 -8.83
N ARG A 65 -0.80 19.91 -8.18
CA ARG A 65 -0.80 19.23 -6.88
C ARG A 65 -0.29 17.79 -6.99
N SER A 66 -0.74 17.03 -7.99
CA SER A 66 -0.23 15.69 -8.29
C SER A 66 1.26 15.72 -8.58
N ALA A 67 1.74 16.65 -9.41
CA ALA A 67 3.17 16.78 -9.72
C ALA A 67 4.00 17.04 -8.46
N THR A 68 3.52 17.93 -7.58
CA THR A 68 4.19 18.23 -6.31
C THR A 68 4.21 17.01 -5.39
N TYR A 69 3.09 16.29 -5.28
CA TYR A 69 3.01 15.07 -4.47
C TYR A 69 3.96 13.98 -4.99
N LEU A 70 3.95 13.74 -6.31
CA LEU A 70 4.85 12.79 -6.97
C LEU A 70 6.32 13.16 -6.76
N ALA A 71 6.67 14.45 -6.82
CA ALA A 71 8.03 14.92 -6.55
C ALA A 71 8.50 14.59 -5.11
N TRP A 72 7.64 14.85 -4.12
CA TRP A 72 7.91 14.47 -2.73
C TRP A 72 7.98 12.95 -2.54
N ALA A 73 7.11 12.19 -3.22
CA ALA A 73 7.17 10.73 -3.20
C ALA A 73 8.50 10.21 -3.75
N GLY A 74 9.05 10.83 -4.80
CA GLY A 74 10.39 10.52 -5.32
C GLY A 74 11.49 10.77 -4.29
N LEU A 75 11.44 11.90 -3.58
CA LEU A 75 12.41 12.22 -2.52
C LEU A 75 12.34 11.22 -1.35
N VAL A 76 11.13 10.90 -0.90
CA VAL A 76 10.91 9.90 0.18
C VAL A 76 11.37 8.52 -0.27
N LEU A 77 11.09 8.11 -1.51
CA LEU A 77 11.55 6.84 -2.08
C LEU A 77 13.08 6.77 -2.07
N LEU A 78 13.77 7.83 -2.50
CA LEU A 78 15.23 7.88 -2.52
C LEU A 78 15.84 7.73 -1.13
N ALA A 79 15.38 8.56 -0.18
CA ALA A 79 15.87 8.52 1.20
C ALA A 79 15.59 7.17 1.85
N ALA A 80 14.36 6.65 1.70
CA ALA A 80 13.98 5.37 2.27
C ALA A 80 14.69 4.18 1.61
N GLY A 81 14.99 4.26 0.30
CA GLY A 81 15.77 3.26 -0.42
C GLY A 81 17.18 3.12 0.15
N TYR A 82 17.86 4.24 0.40
CA TYR A 82 19.18 4.25 1.03
C TYR A 82 19.16 3.64 2.44
N PHE A 83 18.24 4.09 3.30
CA PHE A 83 18.12 3.51 4.65
C PHE A 83 17.74 2.03 4.63
N GLN A 84 16.92 1.60 3.66
CA GLN A 84 16.58 0.19 3.50
C GLN A 84 17.78 -0.66 3.03
N LEU A 85 18.65 -0.11 2.19
CA LEU A 85 19.87 -0.77 1.76
C LEU A 85 20.85 -0.93 2.93
N ALA A 86 21.10 0.13 3.70
CA ALA A 86 21.85 0.07 4.95
C ALA A 86 21.23 -0.96 5.93
N ALA A 87 19.90 -0.97 6.03
CA ALA A 87 19.18 -1.92 6.87
C ALA A 87 19.36 -3.38 6.40
N ARG A 88 19.50 -3.63 5.09
CA ARG A 88 19.80 -4.98 4.55
C ARG A 88 21.22 -5.40 4.90
N LEU A 89 22.20 -4.50 4.76
CA LEU A 89 23.57 -4.73 5.16
C LEU A 89 23.68 -5.04 6.65
N ALA A 90 23.06 -4.21 7.52
CA ALA A 90 23.05 -4.44 8.96
C ALA A 90 22.48 -5.81 9.36
N ARG A 91 21.49 -6.32 8.61
CA ARG A 91 20.91 -7.66 8.84
C ARG A 91 21.77 -8.80 8.30
N ALA A 92 22.53 -8.55 7.25
CA ALA A 92 23.46 -9.53 6.68
C ALA A 92 24.71 -9.68 7.55
N GLY A 93 25.16 -8.58 8.18
CA GLY A 93 26.27 -8.57 9.13
C GLY A 93 25.88 -9.17 10.49
N LYS A 94 26.70 -10.09 11.01
CA LYS A 94 26.51 -10.65 12.36
C LYS A 94 26.72 -9.55 13.41
N GLY A 95 25.65 -9.05 14.01
CA GLY A 95 25.71 -8.06 15.08
C GLY A 95 26.16 -6.66 14.66
N MET A 96 26.11 -6.34 13.37
CA MET A 96 26.55 -5.04 12.85
C MET A 96 25.66 -3.89 13.37
N PRO A 97 26.22 -2.84 14.00
CA PRO A 97 25.47 -1.64 14.34
C PRO A 97 24.86 -0.99 13.11
N PHE A 98 23.67 -0.40 13.23
CA PHE A 98 23.01 0.23 12.08
C PHE A 98 23.76 1.47 11.55
N GLY A 99 24.37 2.26 12.45
CA GLY A 99 25.15 3.45 12.06
C GLY A 99 26.32 3.09 11.13
N ASP A 100 27.01 2.01 11.45
CA ASP A 100 28.07 1.41 10.66
C ASP A 100 27.61 0.98 9.26
N ALA A 101 26.39 0.47 9.13
CA ALA A 101 25.83 0.04 7.86
C ALA A 101 25.42 1.19 6.93
N LEU A 102 25.43 2.45 7.41
CA LEU A 102 25.22 3.63 6.58
C LEU A 102 26.47 3.99 5.76
N ALA A 103 27.64 3.50 6.13
CA ALA A 103 28.89 3.86 5.48
C ALA A 103 28.89 3.44 3.98
N PRO A 104 29.12 4.37 3.03
CA PRO A 104 29.04 4.08 1.58
C PRO A 104 29.98 2.98 1.09
N ASP A 105 31.19 2.91 1.66
CA ASP A 105 32.19 1.86 1.41
C ASP A 105 31.64 0.47 1.79
N ARG A 106 31.03 0.33 2.96
CA ARG A 106 30.46 -0.96 3.39
C ARG A 106 29.25 -1.37 2.58
N ILE A 107 28.43 -0.40 2.16
CA ILE A 107 27.32 -0.65 1.22
C ILE A 107 27.88 -1.12 -0.11
N TRP A 108 28.95 -0.51 -0.61
CA TRP A 108 29.60 -0.91 -1.85
C TRP A 108 30.12 -2.34 -1.79
N ASP A 109 30.80 -2.71 -0.71
CA ASP A 109 31.28 -4.08 -0.46
C ASP A 109 30.12 -5.08 -0.41
N TYR A 110 29.01 -4.73 0.25
CA TYR A 110 27.81 -5.54 0.29
C TYR A 110 27.20 -5.80 -1.10
N LEU A 111 27.17 -4.78 -1.96
CA LEU A 111 26.62 -4.88 -3.31
C LEU A 111 27.51 -5.73 -4.23
N HIS A 112 28.82 -5.77 -3.98
CA HIS A 112 29.79 -6.56 -4.74
C HIS A 112 30.13 -7.92 -4.11
N ALA A 113 29.50 -8.24 -2.99
CA ALA A 113 29.71 -9.53 -2.33
C ALA A 113 29.38 -10.69 -3.29
N PRO A 114 30.22 -11.73 -3.35
CA PRO A 114 30.03 -12.83 -4.28
C PRO A 114 28.75 -13.62 -3.95
N ALA A 115 28.24 -14.34 -4.95
CA ALA A 115 27.06 -15.18 -4.79
C ALA A 115 27.31 -16.26 -3.73
N ALA A 116 26.30 -16.49 -2.88
CA ALA A 116 26.33 -17.60 -1.94
C ALA A 116 26.35 -18.94 -2.69
N LYS A 117 26.89 -19.98 -2.06
CA LYS A 117 26.94 -21.33 -2.67
C LYS A 117 25.53 -21.79 -3.08
N GLY A 118 25.37 -22.14 -4.36
CA GLY A 118 24.09 -22.58 -4.93
C GLY A 118 23.16 -21.45 -5.40
N ALA A 119 23.56 -20.18 -5.25
CA ALA A 119 22.85 -19.05 -5.83
C ALA A 119 23.28 -18.82 -7.28
N TRP A 120 22.32 -18.53 -8.16
CA TRP A 120 22.58 -18.22 -9.57
C TRP A 120 22.90 -16.73 -9.80
N VAL A 121 22.63 -15.88 -8.81
CA VAL A 121 22.96 -14.46 -8.80
C VAL A 121 23.34 -14.02 -7.38
N ALA A 122 24.29 -13.10 -7.26
CA ALA A 122 24.62 -12.53 -5.96
C ALA A 122 23.47 -11.64 -5.44
N GLN A 123 23.15 -11.77 -4.15
CA GLN A 123 22.15 -10.91 -3.50
C GLN A 123 22.52 -9.43 -3.59
N GLY A 124 23.82 -9.11 -3.51
CA GLY A 124 24.34 -7.77 -3.74
C GLY A 124 23.98 -7.22 -5.12
N THR A 125 24.14 -8.02 -6.18
CA THR A 125 23.78 -7.64 -7.56
C THR A 125 22.28 -7.38 -7.72
N VAL A 126 21.41 -8.21 -7.14
CA VAL A 126 19.95 -7.99 -7.18
C VAL A 126 19.61 -6.64 -6.52
N HIS A 127 20.18 -6.36 -5.36
CA HIS A 127 19.97 -5.09 -4.66
C HIS A 127 20.61 -3.89 -5.38
N LEU A 128 21.73 -4.07 -6.08
CA LEU A 128 22.36 -3.04 -6.89
C LEU A 128 21.41 -2.62 -8.02
N VAL A 129 20.94 -3.59 -8.81
CA VAL A 129 19.99 -3.34 -9.91
C VAL A 129 18.70 -2.71 -9.38
N GLN A 130 18.16 -3.23 -8.27
CA GLN A 130 16.98 -2.68 -7.63
C GLN A 130 17.17 -1.20 -7.24
N ASN A 131 18.31 -0.85 -6.62
CA ASN A 131 18.57 0.51 -6.18
C ASN A 131 18.88 1.46 -7.34
N ALA A 132 19.47 0.96 -8.43
CA ALA A 132 19.63 1.74 -9.66
C ALA A 132 18.25 2.12 -10.26
N VAL A 133 17.34 1.15 -10.38
CA VAL A 133 15.97 1.42 -10.84
C VAL A 133 15.22 2.35 -9.87
N LEU A 134 15.41 2.18 -8.56
CA LEU A 134 14.86 3.07 -7.55
C LEU A 134 15.36 4.50 -7.72
N ALA A 135 16.67 4.70 -7.90
CA ALA A 135 17.28 6.02 -8.09
C ALA A 135 16.79 6.70 -9.38
N VAL A 136 16.69 5.96 -10.49
CA VAL A 136 16.13 6.47 -11.75
C VAL A 136 14.66 6.87 -11.57
N THR A 137 13.86 6.02 -10.93
CA THR A 137 12.45 6.31 -10.63
C THR A 137 12.32 7.57 -9.77
N ALA A 138 13.11 7.65 -8.70
CA ALA A 138 13.11 8.79 -7.80
C ALA A 138 13.53 10.08 -8.51
N ALA A 139 14.59 10.05 -9.32
CA ALA A 139 15.07 11.20 -10.09
C ALA A 139 14.00 11.71 -11.07
N ALA A 140 13.33 10.81 -11.80
CA ALA A 140 12.24 11.17 -12.72
C ALA A 140 11.08 11.85 -11.98
N LEU A 141 10.70 11.34 -10.81
CA LEU A 141 9.65 11.95 -9.98
C LEU A 141 10.10 13.28 -9.37
N ILE A 142 11.29 13.37 -8.79
CA ILE A 142 11.87 14.58 -8.17
C ILE A 142 11.97 15.71 -9.19
N ALA A 143 12.24 15.42 -10.47
CA ALA A 143 12.29 16.41 -11.53
C ALA A 143 10.99 17.23 -11.66
N LEU A 144 9.84 16.71 -11.19
CA LEU A 144 8.57 17.44 -11.13
C LEU A 144 8.57 18.63 -10.16
N PHE A 145 9.60 18.80 -9.30
CA PHE A 145 9.79 20.06 -8.59
C PHE A 145 10.03 21.23 -9.55
N VAL A 146 10.71 20.98 -10.67
CA VAL A 146 11.05 21.98 -11.68
C VAL A 146 9.80 22.38 -12.48
N PRO A 147 9.41 23.67 -12.50
CA PRO A 147 8.19 24.11 -13.19
C PRO A 147 8.13 23.72 -14.67
N ALA A 148 9.25 23.82 -15.39
CA ALA A 148 9.35 23.45 -16.81
C ALA A 148 9.07 21.96 -17.07
N VAL A 149 9.32 21.11 -16.08
CA VAL A 149 9.11 19.65 -16.17
C VAL A 149 7.66 19.27 -15.85
N ARG A 150 6.95 20.06 -15.03
CA ARG A 150 5.56 19.77 -14.61
C ARG A 150 4.57 19.66 -15.77
N ARG A 151 4.81 20.34 -16.89
CA ARG A 151 4.00 20.17 -18.11
C ARG A 151 4.02 18.73 -18.65
N HIS A 152 5.03 17.94 -18.29
CA HIS A 152 5.20 16.54 -18.67
C HIS A 152 4.77 15.55 -17.57
N THR A 153 3.96 15.98 -16.59
CA THR A 153 3.51 15.11 -15.47
C THR A 153 2.90 13.80 -15.97
N ASP A 154 2.09 13.83 -17.04
CA ASP A 154 1.51 12.62 -17.62
C ASP A 154 2.57 11.61 -18.07
N THR A 155 3.55 12.06 -18.85
CA THR A 155 4.62 11.21 -19.37
C THR A 155 5.49 10.68 -18.24
N ILE A 156 5.84 11.53 -17.28
CA ILE A 156 6.68 11.15 -16.14
C ILE A 156 5.95 10.14 -15.25
N ALA A 157 4.68 10.37 -14.92
CA ALA A 157 3.93 9.42 -14.09
C ALA A 157 3.76 8.06 -14.78
N LEU A 158 3.49 8.04 -16.09
CA LEU A 158 3.30 6.80 -16.84
C LEU A 158 4.60 6.02 -17.08
N THR A 159 5.73 6.72 -17.20
CA THR A 159 7.06 6.08 -17.32
C THR A 159 7.59 5.63 -15.95
N ALA A 160 7.34 6.39 -14.89
CA ALA A 160 7.72 6.03 -13.52
C ALA A 160 6.89 4.86 -12.96
N LEU A 161 5.67 4.63 -13.44
CA LEU A 161 4.81 3.53 -12.98
C LEU A 161 5.49 2.15 -13.13
N PRO A 162 5.87 1.67 -14.34
CA PRO A 162 6.50 0.36 -14.48
C PRO A 162 7.87 0.30 -13.77
N LEU A 163 8.62 1.40 -13.73
CA LEU A 163 9.90 1.45 -13.01
C LEU A 163 9.70 1.30 -11.49
N SER A 164 8.72 1.99 -10.93
CA SER A 164 8.39 1.89 -9.50
C SER A 164 7.91 0.49 -9.11
N LEU A 165 7.13 -0.18 -9.97
CA LEU A 165 6.76 -1.59 -9.77
C LEU A 165 7.98 -2.51 -9.84
N ALA A 166 8.90 -2.26 -10.77
CA ALA A 166 10.13 -3.03 -10.90
C ALA A 166 10.99 -2.96 -9.62
N VAL A 167 10.97 -1.86 -8.86
CA VAL A 167 11.69 -1.75 -7.59
C VAL A 167 11.31 -2.87 -6.60
N THR A 168 10.02 -3.20 -6.46
CA THR A 168 9.62 -4.29 -5.56
C THR A 168 9.81 -5.67 -6.21
N LEU A 169 9.56 -5.80 -7.51
CA LEU A 169 9.66 -7.09 -8.21
C LEU A 169 11.10 -7.58 -8.33
N ILE A 170 12.05 -6.69 -8.61
CA ILE A 170 13.49 -7.02 -8.65
C ILE A 170 13.94 -7.52 -7.27
N ALA A 171 13.50 -6.87 -6.19
CA ALA A 171 13.82 -7.28 -4.83
C ALA A 171 13.30 -8.68 -4.47
N ALA A 172 12.25 -9.13 -5.17
CA ALA A 172 11.60 -10.41 -4.96
C ALA A 172 12.22 -11.55 -5.78
N VAL A 173 13.15 -11.25 -6.69
CA VAL A 173 13.83 -12.25 -7.50
C VAL A 173 14.63 -13.19 -6.59
N PRO A 174 14.29 -14.49 -6.55
CA PRO A 174 14.94 -15.42 -5.64
C PRO A 174 16.35 -15.74 -6.16
N ALA A 175 17.39 -15.45 -5.38
CA ALA A 175 18.78 -15.73 -5.77
C ALA A 175 19.10 -17.23 -5.89
N THR A 176 18.26 -18.10 -5.32
CA THR A 176 18.33 -19.56 -5.43
C THR A 176 17.04 -20.06 -6.04
N LYS A 177 17.11 -21.11 -6.87
CA LYS A 177 15.91 -21.73 -7.47
C LYS A 177 14.92 -22.14 -6.36
N PRO A 178 13.66 -21.67 -6.40
CA PRO A 178 12.64 -22.16 -5.47
C PRO A 178 12.50 -23.68 -5.58
N ALA A 179 12.42 -24.35 -4.42
CA ALA A 179 12.49 -25.81 -4.35
C ALA A 179 11.26 -26.49 -4.97
N ASP A 180 10.09 -25.87 -4.87
CA ASP A 180 8.80 -26.44 -5.25
C ASP A 180 7.78 -25.35 -5.63
N LEU A 181 6.58 -25.78 -6.02
CA LEU A 181 5.44 -24.88 -6.31
C LEU A 181 5.03 -24.04 -5.10
N ASP A 182 5.12 -24.60 -3.89
CA ASP A 182 4.75 -23.92 -2.65
C ASP A 182 5.60 -22.65 -2.43
N LYS A 183 6.91 -22.72 -2.69
CA LYS A 183 7.81 -21.55 -2.64
C LYS A 183 7.52 -20.52 -3.72
N TRP A 184 7.08 -20.94 -4.91
CA TRP A 184 6.63 -20.01 -5.94
C TRP A 184 5.33 -19.30 -5.55
N LEU A 185 4.40 -20.01 -4.93
CA LEU A 185 3.16 -19.42 -4.40
C LEU A 185 3.46 -18.43 -3.26
N ASP A 186 4.39 -18.76 -2.35
CA ASP A 186 4.86 -17.84 -1.31
C ASP A 186 5.33 -16.52 -1.92
N LEU A 187 6.21 -16.56 -2.94
CA LEU A 187 6.70 -15.35 -3.62
C LEU A 187 5.58 -14.57 -4.31
N ALA A 188 4.70 -15.27 -5.03
CA ALA A 188 3.61 -14.65 -5.79
C ALA A 188 2.60 -13.96 -4.87
N PHE A 189 2.16 -14.63 -3.79
CA PHE A 189 1.23 -14.05 -2.83
C PHE A 189 1.87 -12.95 -2.00
N ASP A 190 3.14 -13.06 -1.62
CA ASP A 190 3.84 -12.00 -0.89
C ASP A 190 3.95 -10.71 -1.75
N GLN A 191 4.34 -10.84 -3.03
CA GLN A 191 4.33 -9.69 -3.95
C GLN A 191 2.94 -9.16 -4.24
N THR A 192 1.94 -10.04 -4.40
CA THR A 192 0.54 -9.62 -4.58
C THR A 192 0.08 -8.80 -3.37
N HIS A 193 0.41 -9.24 -2.15
CA HIS A 193 0.06 -8.53 -0.92
C HIS A 193 0.75 -7.17 -0.83
N ILE A 194 2.06 -7.13 -1.11
CA ILE A 194 2.86 -5.90 -1.07
C ILE A 194 2.35 -4.90 -2.11
N VAL A 195 2.27 -5.29 -3.38
CA VAL A 195 1.85 -4.40 -4.47
C VAL A 195 0.44 -3.86 -4.23
N SER A 196 -0.50 -4.73 -3.84
CA SER A 196 -1.88 -4.30 -3.56
C SER A 196 -1.96 -3.37 -2.35
N GLY A 197 -1.19 -3.64 -1.30
CA GLY A 197 -1.12 -2.78 -0.12
C GLY A 197 -0.54 -1.40 -0.44
N VAL A 198 0.59 -1.35 -1.16
CA VAL A 198 1.22 -0.06 -1.50
C VAL A 198 0.39 0.75 -2.50
N VAL A 199 -0.29 0.10 -3.44
CA VAL A 199 -1.23 0.76 -4.37
C VAL A 199 -2.40 1.37 -3.62
N TRP A 200 -3.02 0.60 -2.72
CA TRP A 200 -4.18 1.05 -1.96
C TRP A 200 -3.82 2.23 -1.04
N LEU A 201 -2.78 2.10 -0.21
CA LEU A 201 -2.38 3.15 0.73
C LEU A 201 -1.84 4.39 0.01
N GLY A 202 -1.04 4.20 -1.04
CA GLY A 202 -0.48 5.29 -1.82
C GLY A 202 -1.53 6.07 -2.60
N GLY A 203 -2.53 5.38 -3.12
CA GLY A 203 -3.65 6.02 -3.81
C GLY A 203 -4.57 6.81 -2.89
N LEU A 204 -4.86 6.28 -1.70
CA LEU A 204 -5.55 7.03 -0.64
C LEU A 204 -4.77 8.31 -0.32
N ALA A 205 -3.47 8.20 -0.05
CA ALA A 205 -2.62 9.34 0.28
C ALA A 205 -2.56 10.42 -0.83
N LEU A 206 -2.51 10.01 -2.11
CA LEU A 206 -2.60 10.96 -3.23
C LEU A 206 -3.97 11.66 -3.26
N LEU A 207 -5.07 10.91 -3.13
CA LEU A 207 -6.41 11.50 -3.11
C LEU A 207 -6.58 12.47 -1.92
N VAL A 208 -6.06 12.14 -0.74
CA VAL A 208 -6.03 13.07 0.41
C VAL A 208 -5.31 14.37 0.04
N ALA A 209 -4.15 14.25 -0.59
CA ALA A 209 -3.36 15.42 -0.99
C ALA A 209 -4.10 16.30 -2.01
N LEU A 210 -4.90 15.70 -2.90
CA LEU A 210 -5.78 16.39 -3.86
C LEU A 210 -7.03 16.99 -3.20
N ALA A 211 -7.61 16.32 -2.20
CA ALA A 211 -8.75 16.86 -1.45
C ALA A 211 -8.41 18.19 -0.77
N GLY A 212 -7.14 18.38 -0.38
CA GLY A 212 -6.63 19.64 0.18
C GLY A 212 -6.64 20.84 -0.79
N THR A 213 -6.87 20.64 -2.10
CA THR A 213 -6.98 21.75 -3.06
C THR A 213 -8.41 22.10 -3.44
N ARG A 214 -9.42 21.46 -2.83
CA ARG A 214 -10.84 21.67 -3.17
C ARG A 214 -11.31 23.12 -3.10
N GLY A 215 -10.82 23.91 -2.14
CA GLY A 215 -11.17 25.33 -2.02
C GLY A 215 -10.61 26.23 -3.14
N ARG A 216 -9.85 25.66 -4.07
CA ARG A 216 -9.31 26.34 -5.26
C ARG A 216 -9.95 25.86 -6.57
N LEU A 217 -10.95 24.98 -6.47
CA LEU A 217 -11.66 24.43 -7.63
C LEU A 217 -12.99 25.17 -7.82
N GLY A 218 -13.46 25.26 -9.06
CA GLY A 218 -14.74 25.91 -9.39
C GLY A 218 -15.97 25.06 -9.09
N ASP A 219 -17.15 25.49 -9.58
CA ASP A 219 -18.45 24.88 -9.26
C ASP A 219 -18.55 23.38 -9.65
N GLY A 220 -17.76 22.94 -10.64
CA GLY A 220 -17.65 21.55 -11.09
C GLY A 220 -16.85 20.63 -10.16
N ALA A 221 -16.21 21.16 -9.10
CA ALA A 221 -15.24 20.45 -8.26
C ALA A 221 -15.76 19.12 -7.69
N GLY A 222 -17.02 19.05 -7.30
CA GLY A 222 -17.54 17.82 -6.69
C GLY A 222 -17.94 16.74 -7.70
N LEU A 223 -18.26 17.08 -8.95
CA LEU A 223 -18.42 16.09 -10.02
C LEU A 223 -17.06 15.47 -10.36
N LEU A 224 -16.04 16.32 -10.47
CA LEU A 224 -14.65 15.89 -10.65
C LEU A 224 -14.19 15.01 -9.48
N TRP A 225 -14.49 15.39 -8.24
CA TRP A 225 -14.19 14.58 -7.07
C TRP A 225 -14.92 13.23 -7.06
N ALA A 226 -16.22 13.22 -7.39
CA ALA A 226 -17.00 12.00 -7.45
C ALA A 226 -16.48 11.03 -8.51
N ASP A 227 -16.08 11.52 -9.69
CA ASP A 227 -15.49 10.66 -10.73
C ASP A 227 -14.14 10.08 -10.28
N MET A 228 -13.26 10.89 -9.68
CA MET A 228 -12.01 10.40 -9.12
C MET A 228 -12.24 9.33 -8.03
N TRP A 229 -13.16 9.59 -7.10
CA TRP A 229 -13.46 8.65 -6.04
C TRP A 229 -14.02 7.34 -6.58
N ARG A 230 -14.96 7.40 -7.53
CA ARG A 230 -15.54 6.21 -8.18
C ARG A 230 -14.47 5.36 -8.87
N ARG A 231 -13.55 5.98 -9.63
CA ARG A 231 -12.45 5.27 -10.29
C ARG A 231 -11.51 4.62 -9.27
N PHE A 232 -11.17 5.33 -8.20
CA PHE A 232 -10.32 4.78 -7.16
C PHE A 232 -10.99 3.68 -6.35
N SER A 233 -12.29 3.76 -6.07
CA SER A 233 -13.03 2.70 -5.38
C SER A 233 -12.92 1.37 -6.11
N LEU A 234 -12.88 1.35 -7.45
CA LEU A 234 -12.64 0.12 -8.23
C LEU A 234 -11.22 -0.42 -7.99
N VAL A 235 -10.20 0.44 -8.04
CA VAL A 235 -8.80 0.05 -7.77
C VAL A 235 -8.66 -0.46 -6.34
N ALA A 236 -9.24 0.24 -5.36
CA ALA A 236 -9.22 -0.14 -3.96
C ALA A 236 -9.92 -1.48 -3.73
N MET A 237 -11.06 -1.74 -4.38
CA MET A 237 -11.77 -3.01 -4.28
C MET A 237 -10.93 -4.19 -4.80
N VAL A 238 -10.24 -4.01 -5.94
CA VAL A 238 -9.29 -5.02 -6.46
C VAL A 238 -8.13 -5.23 -5.48
N CYS A 239 -7.56 -4.15 -4.94
CA CYS A 239 -6.47 -4.24 -3.97
C CYS A 239 -6.92 -4.95 -2.68
N VAL A 240 -8.10 -4.64 -2.14
CA VAL A 240 -8.66 -5.30 -0.95
C VAL A 240 -8.87 -6.79 -1.20
N GLY A 241 -9.41 -7.16 -2.37
CA GLY A 241 -9.55 -8.55 -2.77
C GLY A 241 -8.20 -9.28 -2.82
N ALA A 242 -7.22 -8.69 -3.50
CA ALA A 242 -5.87 -9.24 -3.63
C ALA A 242 -5.13 -9.34 -2.28
N VAL A 243 -5.22 -8.32 -1.41
CA VAL A 243 -4.66 -8.34 -0.04
C VAL A 243 -5.33 -9.42 0.81
N THR A 244 -6.64 -9.61 0.68
CA THR A 244 -7.39 -10.63 1.43
C THR A 244 -6.96 -12.03 1.01
N ILE A 245 -6.94 -12.32 -0.30
CA ILE A 245 -6.57 -13.64 -0.82
C ILE A 245 -5.12 -13.99 -0.46
N SER A 246 -4.19 -13.07 -0.74
CA SER A 246 -2.77 -13.26 -0.38
C SER A 246 -2.56 -13.33 1.14
N GLY A 247 -3.29 -12.52 1.91
CA GLY A 247 -3.23 -12.51 3.36
C GLY A 247 -3.73 -13.81 3.98
N LEU A 248 -4.76 -14.45 3.41
CA LEU A 248 -5.23 -15.77 3.83
C LEU A 248 -4.17 -16.85 3.58
N TRP A 249 -3.54 -16.86 2.41
CA TRP A 249 -2.41 -17.75 2.12
C TRP A 249 -1.29 -17.57 3.15
N LEU A 250 -0.81 -16.33 3.32
CA LEU A 250 0.27 -16.03 4.25
C LEU A 250 -0.11 -16.37 5.69
N SER A 251 -1.34 -16.10 6.12
CA SER A 251 -1.81 -16.44 7.47
C SER A 251 -1.81 -17.95 7.69
N TRP A 252 -2.29 -18.74 6.72
CA TRP A 252 -2.25 -20.19 6.81
C TRP A 252 -0.81 -20.74 6.90
N LYS A 253 0.12 -20.16 6.12
CA LYS A 253 1.54 -20.53 6.16
C LYS A 253 2.20 -20.23 7.50
N HIS A 254 1.85 -19.11 8.15
CA HIS A 254 2.57 -18.61 9.32
C HIS A 254 1.88 -18.89 10.66
N VAL A 255 0.57 -19.12 10.66
CA VAL A 255 -0.26 -19.37 11.85
C VAL A 255 -0.85 -20.78 11.75
N GLY A 256 -0.51 -21.65 12.71
CA GLY A 256 -0.90 -23.06 12.73
C GLY A 256 -2.23 -23.32 13.43
N ALA A 257 -2.53 -22.55 14.47
CA ALA A 257 -3.77 -22.64 15.22
C ALA A 257 -4.26 -21.23 15.57
N ILE A 258 -5.59 -21.04 15.65
CA ILE A 258 -6.20 -19.74 15.96
C ILE A 258 -5.71 -19.20 17.30
N SER A 259 -5.47 -20.07 18.29
CA SER A 259 -4.92 -19.68 19.59
C SER A 259 -3.57 -18.95 19.49
N GLN A 260 -2.78 -19.24 18.45
CA GLN A 260 -1.49 -18.60 18.23
C GLN A 260 -1.61 -17.10 17.95
N LEU A 261 -2.78 -16.59 17.55
CA LEU A 261 -3.02 -15.16 17.38
C LEU A 261 -2.89 -14.37 18.70
N TRP A 262 -3.07 -15.01 19.85
CA TRP A 262 -2.92 -14.37 21.16
C TRP A 262 -1.91 -15.05 22.08
N THR A 263 -1.38 -16.23 21.70
CA THR A 263 -0.33 -16.91 22.47
C THR A 263 1.09 -16.72 21.90
N THR A 264 1.26 -16.04 20.77
CA THR A 264 2.56 -15.78 20.13
C THR A 264 2.77 -14.29 19.86
N GLY A 265 4.01 -13.81 19.90
CA GLY A 265 4.35 -12.41 19.60
C GLY A 265 4.06 -12.05 18.15
N TYR A 266 4.38 -12.94 17.21
CA TYR A 266 3.96 -12.82 15.81
C TYR A 266 2.44 -12.70 15.69
N GLY A 267 1.70 -13.57 16.37
CA GLY A 267 0.25 -13.63 16.30
C GLY A 267 -0.42 -12.37 16.80
N ILE A 268 0.06 -11.80 17.92
CA ILE A 268 -0.45 -10.55 18.47
C ILE A 268 -0.19 -9.39 17.49
N ALA A 269 1.02 -9.30 16.93
CA ALA A 269 1.33 -8.28 15.93
C ALA A 269 0.45 -8.41 14.66
N LEU A 270 0.20 -9.65 14.21
CA LEU A 270 -0.70 -9.93 13.11
C LEU A 270 -2.15 -9.55 13.44
N LEU A 271 -2.63 -9.85 14.65
CA LEU A 271 -3.98 -9.50 15.11
C LEU A 271 -4.17 -7.99 15.10
N VAL A 272 -3.20 -7.23 15.62
CA VAL A 272 -3.22 -5.75 15.54
C VAL A 272 -3.29 -5.29 14.09
N LYS A 273 -2.48 -5.86 13.18
CA LYS A 273 -2.54 -5.53 11.75
C LYS A 273 -3.92 -5.81 11.15
N ILE A 274 -4.53 -6.95 11.47
CA ILE A 274 -5.88 -7.33 10.99
C ILE A 274 -6.91 -6.32 11.48
N LEU A 275 -6.88 -5.93 12.75
CA LEU A 275 -7.81 -4.94 13.31
C LEU A 275 -7.65 -3.56 12.65
N LEU A 276 -6.42 -3.11 12.41
CA LEU A 276 -6.15 -1.85 11.70
C LEU A 276 -6.67 -1.89 10.26
N VAL A 277 -6.42 -2.98 9.53
CA VAL A 277 -6.90 -3.17 8.17
C VAL A 277 -8.43 -3.26 8.13
N ALA A 278 -9.05 -3.95 9.08
CA ALA A 278 -10.50 -4.01 9.21
C ALA A 278 -11.10 -2.61 9.45
N GLY A 279 -10.46 -1.78 10.29
CA GLY A 279 -10.82 -0.37 10.46
C GLY A 279 -10.72 0.44 9.16
N LEU A 280 -9.67 0.21 8.37
CA LEU A 280 -9.49 0.88 7.07
C LEU A 280 -10.56 0.47 6.05
N VAL A 281 -10.91 -0.83 5.99
CA VAL A 281 -12.01 -1.33 5.14
C VAL A 281 -13.35 -0.77 5.61
N ALA A 282 -13.61 -0.72 6.92
CA ALA A 282 -14.84 -0.17 7.48
C ALA A 282 -14.98 1.33 7.18
N ALA A 283 -13.89 2.10 7.28
CA ALA A 283 -13.87 3.51 6.88
C ALA A 283 -14.18 3.69 5.38
N GLY A 284 -13.57 2.88 4.52
CA GLY A 284 -13.85 2.87 3.09
C GLY A 284 -15.31 2.51 2.77
N ALA A 285 -15.86 1.51 3.45
CA ALA A 285 -17.27 1.11 3.31
C ALA A 285 -18.21 2.22 3.78
N PHE A 286 -17.92 2.86 4.92
CA PHE A 286 -18.68 4.02 5.40
C PHE A 286 -18.66 5.17 4.38
N ASN A 287 -17.50 5.47 3.80
CA ASN A 287 -17.36 6.48 2.76
C ASN A 287 -18.19 6.16 1.51
N GLN A 288 -18.18 4.89 1.08
CA GLN A 288 -18.91 4.44 -0.10
C GLN A 288 -20.44 4.38 0.11
N PHE A 289 -20.91 3.87 1.25
CA PHE A 289 -22.34 3.58 1.47
C PHE A 289 -23.11 4.70 2.17
N TRP A 290 -22.43 5.59 2.91
CA TRP A 290 -23.10 6.64 3.68
C TRP A 290 -22.74 8.02 3.18
N LEU A 291 -21.45 8.30 3.00
CA LEU A 291 -20.99 9.65 2.66
C LEU A 291 -21.28 10.01 1.20
N MET A 292 -20.90 9.14 0.25
CA MET A 292 -21.14 9.38 -1.18
C MET A 292 -22.63 9.59 -1.52
N PRO A 293 -23.56 8.73 -1.08
CA PRO A 293 -25.00 8.94 -1.28
C PRO A 293 -25.52 10.28 -0.77
N ARG A 294 -25.02 10.73 0.39
CA ARG A 294 -25.41 12.03 0.97
C ARG A 294 -24.86 13.21 0.18
N ILE A 295 -23.64 13.11 -0.34
CA ILE A 295 -23.08 14.12 -1.24
C ILE A 295 -23.92 14.21 -2.52
N THR A 296 -24.35 13.08 -3.08
CA THR A 296 -25.25 13.07 -4.24
C THR A 296 -26.60 13.72 -3.92
N ARG A 297 -27.23 13.40 -2.78
CA ARG A 297 -28.50 14.01 -2.35
C ARG A 297 -28.39 15.52 -2.12
N ALA A 298 -27.36 15.97 -1.39
CA ALA A 298 -27.19 17.38 -1.10
C ALA A 298 -26.93 18.21 -2.37
N ARG A 299 -26.37 17.60 -3.43
CA ARG A 299 -26.31 18.22 -4.77
C ARG A 299 -27.66 18.33 -5.44
N LEU A 300 -28.45 17.26 -5.41
CA LEU A 300 -29.77 17.25 -6.04
C LEU A 300 -30.73 18.26 -5.38
N ALA A 301 -30.53 18.55 -4.09
CA ALA A 301 -31.28 19.55 -3.35
C ALA A 301 -30.73 20.99 -3.46
N ASP A 302 -29.67 21.22 -4.27
CA ASP A 302 -28.90 22.48 -4.33
C ASP A 302 -28.48 23.04 -2.96
N ASP A 303 -28.32 22.15 -1.97
CA ASP A 303 -27.96 22.50 -0.60
C ASP A 303 -26.45 22.67 -0.48
N SER A 304 -26.00 23.82 -0.99
CA SER A 304 -24.62 24.28 -0.93
C SER A 304 -24.04 24.26 0.50
N SER A 305 -24.87 24.47 1.53
CA SER A 305 -24.46 24.50 2.94
C SER A 305 -24.13 23.10 3.50
N SER A 306 -24.95 22.10 3.17
CA SER A 306 -24.75 20.70 3.57
C SER A 306 -23.60 20.07 2.80
N LEU A 307 -23.46 20.41 1.50
CA LEU A 307 -22.29 20.03 0.70
C LEU A 307 -21.01 20.60 1.28
N LEU A 308 -20.99 21.88 1.65
CA LEU A 308 -19.84 22.52 2.28
C LEU A 308 -19.49 21.82 3.60
N HIS A 309 -20.48 21.53 4.45
CA HIS A 309 -20.24 20.94 5.76
C HIS A 309 -19.73 19.48 5.70
N LEU A 310 -20.38 18.63 4.89
CA LEU A 310 -19.97 17.24 4.67
C LEU A 310 -18.61 17.15 3.99
N THR A 311 -18.34 18.04 3.03
CA THR A 311 -17.15 17.99 2.18
C THR A 311 -15.93 18.71 2.78
N LEU A 312 -16.12 19.75 3.60
CA LEU A 312 -15.01 20.55 4.18
C LEU A 312 -14.71 20.25 5.66
N ARG A 313 -15.68 19.83 6.49
CA ARG A 313 -15.42 19.59 7.93
C ARG A 313 -15.30 18.12 8.29
N HIS A 314 -16.13 17.27 7.73
CA HIS A 314 -16.15 15.83 8.08
C HIS A 314 -15.13 15.04 7.26
N PHE A 315 -15.03 15.35 5.95
CA PHE A 315 -14.14 14.67 5.02
C PHE A 315 -12.67 14.67 5.46
N PRO A 316 -12.04 15.79 5.86
CA PRO A 316 -10.62 15.77 6.20
C PRO A 316 -10.30 14.93 7.44
N LYS A 317 -11.20 14.87 8.43
CA LYS A 317 -10.97 14.10 9.67
C LYS A 317 -11.00 12.59 9.43
N VAL A 318 -11.99 12.10 8.69
CA VAL A 318 -12.10 10.67 8.32
C VAL A 318 -10.90 10.27 7.48
N VAL A 319 -10.52 11.12 6.53
CA VAL A 319 -9.44 10.88 5.59
C VAL A 319 -8.05 10.91 6.26
N TRP A 320 -7.81 11.81 7.22
CA TRP A 320 -6.60 11.74 8.05
C TRP A 320 -6.58 10.47 8.93
N GLY A 321 -7.75 10.02 9.40
CA GLY A 321 -7.90 8.73 10.08
C GLY A 321 -7.48 7.55 9.19
N GLU A 322 -7.91 7.51 7.93
CA GLU A 322 -7.52 6.47 6.97
C GLU A 322 -6.01 6.46 6.70
N VAL A 323 -5.38 7.63 6.52
CA VAL A 323 -3.93 7.75 6.34
C VAL A 323 -3.19 7.30 7.61
N ALA A 324 -3.64 7.70 8.79
CA ALA A 324 -3.04 7.30 10.06
C ALA A 324 -3.14 5.78 10.28
N LEU A 325 -4.28 5.17 9.97
CA LEU A 325 -4.46 3.72 10.00
C LEU A 325 -3.52 3.03 9.01
N GLY A 326 -3.41 3.55 7.78
CA GLY A 326 -2.47 3.07 6.77
C GLY A 326 -1.01 3.09 7.24
N VAL A 327 -0.57 4.21 7.82
CA VAL A 327 0.77 4.35 8.40
C VAL A 327 0.96 3.38 9.57
N ALA A 328 -0.04 3.23 10.45
CA ALA A 328 0.01 2.29 11.56
C ALA A 328 0.18 0.84 11.06
N VAL A 329 -0.51 0.44 10.00
CA VAL A 329 -0.33 -0.89 9.35
C VAL A 329 1.11 -1.10 8.90
N LEU A 330 1.74 -0.08 8.29
CA LEU A 330 3.13 -0.15 7.85
C LEU A 330 4.13 -0.18 9.02
N VAL A 331 3.82 0.49 10.13
CA VAL A 331 4.62 0.48 11.37
C VAL A 331 4.54 -0.87 12.09
N VAL A 332 3.41 -1.58 12.01
CA VAL A 332 3.25 -2.92 12.61
C VAL A 332 3.97 -4.00 11.81
N MET A 333 4.13 -3.83 10.49
CA MET A 333 4.76 -4.81 9.59
C MET A 333 6.08 -5.40 10.12
N PRO A 334 7.06 -4.63 10.62
CA PRO A 334 8.35 -5.14 11.09
C PRO A 334 8.28 -6.07 12.30
N PHE A 335 7.17 -6.04 13.05
CA PHE A 335 6.89 -6.94 14.18
C PHE A 335 6.39 -8.32 13.73
N ILE A 336 5.95 -8.44 12.48
CA ILE A 336 5.50 -9.70 11.86
C ILE A 336 6.68 -10.33 11.12
N ALA A 337 7.73 -10.70 11.86
CA ALA A 337 8.92 -11.33 11.32
C ALA A 337 9.07 -12.75 11.87
N GLY A 338 9.31 -13.74 11.00
CA GLY A 338 9.27 -15.15 11.39
C GLY A 338 7.88 -15.74 11.21
N SER A 339 7.43 -16.62 12.11
CA SER A 339 6.08 -17.20 12.07
C SER A 339 5.59 -17.60 13.47
N ALA A 340 4.28 -17.48 13.70
CA ALA A 340 3.65 -17.97 14.93
C ALA A 340 3.82 -19.48 15.10
N ARG A 341 3.83 -20.25 14.01
CA ARG A 341 4.15 -21.68 14.04
C ARG A 341 5.52 -21.95 14.67
N THR A 342 6.54 -21.18 14.28
CA THR A 342 7.90 -21.34 14.82
C THR A 342 7.96 -20.99 16.30
N GLU A 343 7.34 -19.88 16.72
CA GLU A 343 7.27 -19.48 18.13
C GLU A 343 6.52 -20.52 18.99
N ALA A 344 5.50 -21.16 18.44
CA ALA A 344 4.72 -22.19 19.11
C ALA A 344 5.24 -23.62 18.92
N GLY A 345 6.41 -23.83 18.29
CA GLY A 345 6.94 -25.18 18.02
C GLY A 345 6.05 -26.07 17.14
N SER A 346 5.15 -25.47 16.36
CA SER A 346 4.19 -26.17 15.50
C SER A 346 4.81 -26.65 14.20
N ALA A 347 4.24 -27.71 13.63
CA ALA A 347 4.63 -28.21 12.32
C ALA A 347 4.50 -27.14 11.22
N LYS A 348 5.38 -27.22 10.22
CA LYS A 348 5.32 -26.39 9.02
C LYS A 348 4.01 -26.64 8.27
N ALA A 349 3.49 -25.61 7.60
CA ALA A 349 2.30 -25.75 6.76
C ALA A 349 2.57 -26.69 5.58
N VAL A 350 1.67 -27.63 5.33
CA VAL A 350 1.74 -28.61 4.24
C VAL A 350 0.61 -28.36 3.26
N SER A 351 0.95 -28.10 2.00
CA SER A 351 -0.02 -27.84 0.93
C SER A 351 -0.65 -29.15 0.43
N SER A 352 -1.98 -29.19 0.36
CA SER A 352 -2.76 -30.34 -0.08
C SER A 352 -3.88 -29.91 -1.02
N GLY A 353 -4.44 -30.86 -1.79
CA GLY A 353 -5.58 -30.59 -2.67
C GLY A 353 -6.80 -30.02 -1.92
N SER A 354 -7.04 -30.46 -0.68
CA SER A 354 -8.13 -29.93 0.15
C SER A 354 -7.90 -28.48 0.57
N VAL A 355 -6.65 -28.09 0.87
CA VAL A 355 -6.30 -26.68 1.17
C VAL A 355 -6.53 -25.82 -0.06
N PHE A 356 -6.12 -26.28 -1.25
CA PHE A 356 -6.38 -25.55 -2.49
C PHE A 356 -7.87 -25.43 -2.83
N ALA A 357 -8.65 -26.49 -2.63
CA ALA A 357 -10.10 -26.46 -2.82
C ALA A 357 -10.79 -25.49 -1.86
N ALA A 358 -10.41 -25.50 -0.58
CA ALA A 358 -10.92 -24.54 0.40
C ALA A 358 -10.52 -23.10 0.04
N GLY A 359 -9.28 -22.89 -0.40
CA GLY A 359 -8.81 -21.59 -0.91
C GLY A 359 -9.64 -21.11 -2.10
N ALA A 360 -9.90 -21.97 -3.08
CA ALA A 360 -10.72 -21.64 -4.25
C ALA A 360 -12.16 -21.28 -3.84
N ALA A 361 -12.76 -22.01 -2.90
CA ALA A 361 -14.08 -21.68 -2.37
C ALA A 361 -14.11 -20.30 -1.68
N LEU A 362 -13.09 -19.97 -0.88
CA LEU A 362 -12.97 -18.65 -0.24
C LEU A 362 -12.78 -17.52 -1.26
N VAL A 363 -11.99 -17.74 -2.31
CA VAL A 363 -11.81 -16.78 -3.41
C VAL A 363 -13.13 -16.54 -4.13
N LEU A 364 -13.89 -17.59 -4.43
CA LEU A 364 -15.21 -17.48 -5.07
C LEU A 364 -16.20 -16.74 -4.17
N ALA A 365 -16.26 -17.08 -2.88
CA ALA A 365 -17.13 -16.40 -1.92
C ALA A 365 -16.80 -14.90 -1.82
N LEU A 366 -15.50 -14.56 -1.79
CA LEU A 366 -15.04 -13.17 -1.79
C LEU A 366 -15.43 -12.46 -3.10
N ALA A 367 -15.23 -13.09 -4.26
CA ALA A 367 -15.60 -12.51 -5.55
C ALA A 367 -17.11 -12.22 -5.64
N VAL A 368 -17.95 -13.17 -5.19
CA VAL A 368 -19.41 -13.00 -5.12
C VAL A 368 -19.77 -11.86 -4.16
N SER A 369 -19.15 -11.80 -2.99
CA SER A 369 -19.37 -10.72 -2.01
C SER A 369 -19.02 -9.35 -2.58
N LEU A 370 -17.86 -9.19 -3.22
CA LEU A 370 -17.42 -7.95 -3.84
C LEU A 370 -18.36 -7.54 -5.00
N TYR A 371 -18.78 -8.49 -5.83
CA TYR A 371 -19.73 -8.25 -6.90
C TYR A 371 -21.09 -7.78 -6.38
N ALA A 372 -21.64 -8.47 -5.37
CA ALA A 372 -22.89 -8.09 -4.73
C ALA A 372 -22.80 -6.68 -4.10
N THR A 373 -21.68 -6.39 -3.43
CA THR A 373 -21.37 -5.08 -2.83
C THR A 373 -21.36 -3.97 -3.89
N ALA A 374 -20.68 -4.19 -5.02
CA ALA A 374 -20.65 -3.25 -6.14
C ALA A 374 -22.05 -3.00 -6.73
N LYS A 375 -22.83 -4.07 -6.96
CA LYS A 375 -24.21 -3.96 -7.46
C LYS A 375 -25.14 -3.25 -6.48
N ALA A 376 -25.01 -3.50 -5.18
CA ALA A 376 -25.77 -2.82 -4.15
C ALA A 376 -25.45 -1.32 -4.12
N SER A 377 -24.16 -0.96 -4.21
CA SER A 377 -23.72 0.43 -4.32
C SER A 377 -24.35 1.13 -5.53
N ASP A 378 -24.35 0.47 -6.70
CA ASP A 378 -24.95 1.00 -7.94
C ASP A 378 -26.48 1.15 -7.84
N ALA A 379 -27.16 0.21 -7.18
CA ALA A 379 -28.60 0.27 -6.99
C ALA A 379 -28.99 1.42 -6.07
N LEU A 380 -28.21 1.65 -5.00
CA LEU A 380 -28.42 2.75 -4.08
C LEU A 380 -28.26 4.10 -4.79
N SER A 381 -27.20 4.29 -5.57
CA SER A 381 -26.99 5.53 -6.34
C SER A 381 -28.07 5.77 -7.39
N ARG A 382 -28.58 4.73 -8.08
CA ARG A 382 -29.72 4.87 -9.00
C ARG A 382 -31.02 5.28 -8.30
N ARG A 383 -31.37 4.66 -7.17
CA ARG A 383 -32.58 5.02 -6.41
C ARG A 383 -32.56 6.49 -5.97
N LEU A 384 -31.39 7.02 -5.69
CA LEU A 384 -31.20 8.41 -5.29
C LEU A 384 -31.38 9.39 -6.44
N ALA A 385 -30.96 9.01 -7.65
CA ALA A 385 -31.21 9.80 -8.85
C ALA A 385 -32.71 9.83 -9.20
N VAL A 386 -33.40 8.68 -9.07
CA VAL A 386 -34.86 8.60 -9.33
C VAL A 386 -35.69 9.37 -8.30
N ALA A 387 -35.30 9.36 -7.02
CA ALA A 387 -36.03 10.09 -5.98
C ALA A 387 -35.86 11.61 -6.03
N ALA A 388 -34.99 12.12 -6.92
CA ALA A 388 -34.71 13.55 -7.08
C ALA A 388 -35.14 14.11 -8.45
N ALA A 389 -35.53 13.23 -9.37
CA ALA A 389 -36.21 13.57 -10.61
C ALA A 389 -37.73 13.55 -10.34
#